data_AF-A0A834HWQ5-F1
#
_entry.id   AF-A0A834HWQ5-F1
#
_cell.length_a   1.000
_cell.length_b   1.000
_cell.length_c   1.000
_cell.angle_alpha   90.00
_cell.angle_beta   90.00
_cell.angle_gamma   90.00
#
_symmetry.space_group_name_H-M   'P 1'
#
loop_
_entity.id
_entity.type
_entity.pdbx_description
1 polymer ?
#
loop_
_entity_poly.entity_id
_entity_poly.type
_entity_poly.pdbx_seq_one_letter_code
_entity_poly.pdbx_strand_id
1 'polypeptide(L)'
;MGINLDASESENDESDEGKSNKPKSDIYVPPKLSAVHYTGSETAQEKAKRLQEKSKKHALSASIIQDLREEYLDTPVEISQGNRAQQILSKEQKERQEYEEEYFTRLPITKTEKHRKRQLTTLGTLGDEITDFRSIQSGSKKRKAKVFKSKGKNMKRKRFH
;
A
#
# COMPACT_ATOMS: atom_id res chain seq x y z
N MET A 1 50.52 -23.50 -37.72
CA MET A 1 50.44 -24.07 -36.35
C MET A 1 49.57 -23.14 -35.53
N GLY A 2 48.44 -23.50 -34.96
CA GLY A 2 47.68 -24.74 -34.94
C GLY A 2 46.21 -24.40 -34.68
N ILE A 3 45.34 -25.22 -35.25
CA ILE A 3 43.89 -25.20 -35.07
C ILE A 3 43.59 -25.72 -33.66
N ASN A 4 42.65 -25.09 -32.96
CA ASN A 4 41.83 -25.77 -31.96
C ASN A 4 40.37 -25.35 -32.16
N LEU A 5 39.55 -26.40 -32.23
CA LEU A 5 38.17 -26.51 -32.62
C LEU A 5 37.40 -27.00 -31.38
N ASP A 6 36.35 -26.31 -30.98
CA ASP A 6 35.22 -26.82 -30.17
C ASP A 6 34.11 -25.74 -30.33
N ALA A 7 33.00 -25.94 -31.05
CA ALA A 7 31.87 -26.87 -30.81
C ALA A 7 31.30 -26.66 -29.40
N SER A 8 30.02 -26.44 -29.12
CA SER A 8 28.73 -26.29 -29.80
C SER A 8 27.88 -25.45 -28.80
N GLU A 9 26.68 -24.90 -29.01
CA GLU A 9 25.49 -25.36 -29.70
C GLU A 9 24.58 -24.11 -29.72
N SER A 10 24.03 -23.78 -30.89
CA SER A 10 23.03 -22.73 -31.06
C SER A 10 21.68 -23.42 -31.13
N GLU A 11 20.95 -23.56 -30.03
CA GLU A 11 19.55 -24.00 -30.08
C GLU A 11 18.62 -22.79 -30.22
N ASN A 12 18.42 -22.44 -31.48
CA ASN A 12 17.31 -21.63 -31.96
C ASN A 12 16.10 -22.57 -32.14
N ASP A 13 15.22 -22.64 -31.15
CA ASP A 13 14.01 -23.47 -31.22
C ASP A 13 12.83 -22.67 -31.80
N GLU A 14 12.94 -22.35 -33.09
CA GLU A 14 11.83 -21.98 -33.97
C GLU A 14 11.64 -23.11 -34.99
N SER A 15 10.93 -24.17 -34.61
CA SER A 15 10.16 -24.99 -35.56
C SER A 15 9.20 -25.95 -34.84
N ASP A 16 7.93 -25.59 -34.74
CA ASP A 16 6.86 -26.59 -34.85
C ASP A 16 5.68 -25.99 -35.64
N GLU A 17 5.99 -25.45 -36.81
CA GLU A 17 5.01 -25.39 -37.89
C GLU A 17 4.75 -26.82 -38.37
N GLY A 18 3.50 -27.27 -38.20
CA GLY A 18 2.96 -28.32 -39.07
C GLY A 18 3.00 -29.76 -38.56
N LYS A 19 2.78 -30.03 -37.26
CA LYS A 19 2.26 -31.36 -36.88
C LYS A 19 0.79 -31.47 -37.24
N SER A 20 0.57 -32.00 -38.44
CA SER A 20 -0.68 -32.54 -38.97
C SER A 20 -1.42 -33.37 -37.90
N ASN A 21 -2.40 -32.77 -37.24
CA ASN A 21 -3.30 -33.49 -36.35
C ASN A 21 -4.26 -34.30 -37.21
N LYS A 22 -3.94 -35.59 -37.37
CA LYS A 22 -4.87 -36.60 -37.89
C LYS A 22 -6.19 -36.51 -37.09
N PRO A 23 -7.37 -36.52 -37.74
CA PRO A 23 -8.63 -36.46 -37.02
C PRO A 23 -8.81 -37.76 -36.22
N LYS A 24 -8.55 -37.72 -34.92
CA LYS A 24 -9.00 -38.76 -34.00
C LYS A 24 -10.41 -38.39 -33.56
N SER A 25 -11.39 -39.17 -34.05
CA SER A 25 -12.74 -39.45 -33.50
C SER A 25 -13.48 -38.28 -32.84
N ASP A 26 -14.64 -37.86 -33.38
CA ASP A 26 -15.82 -37.11 -32.82
C ASP A 26 -15.80 -36.49 -31.40
N ILE A 27 -14.63 -36.15 -30.87
CA ILE A 27 -14.37 -35.78 -29.48
C ILE A 27 -13.83 -34.36 -29.54
N TYR A 28 -14.64 -33.43 -29.05
CA TYR A 28 -14.29 -32.02 -28.98
C TYR A 28 -13.04 -31.81 -28.11
N VAL A 29 -12.03 -31.15 -28.69
CA VAL A 29 -10.82 -30.72 -27.97
C VAL A 29 -10.88 -29.20 -27.83
N PRO A 30 -11.02 -28.66 -26.60
CA PRO A 30 -11.03 -27.22 -26.38
C PRO A 30 -9.67 -26.58 -26.72
N PRO A 31 -9.67 -25.32 -27.17
CA PRO A 31 -8.45 -24.61 -27.54
C PRO A 31 -7.55 -24.38 -26.32
N LYS A 32 -6.23 -24.46 -26.53
CA LYS A 32 -5.23 -24.15 -25.51
C LYS A 32 -5.02 -22.62 -25.48
N LEU A 33 -5.31 -21.99 -24.34
CA LEU A 33 -5.09 -20.55 -24.14
C LEU A 33 -3.66 -20.28 -23.63
N SER A 34 -2.95 -19.34 -24.24
CA SER A 34 -1.67 -18.81 -23.76
C SER A 34 -1.86 -17.49 -23.01
N ALA A 35 -0.99 -17.21 -22.03
CA ALA A 35 -1.03 -15.95 -21.29
C ALA A 35 -0.63 -14.77 -22.20
N VAL A 36 -1.45 -13.72 -22.23
CA VAL A 36 -1.15 -12.46 -22.92
C VAL A 36 -0.78 -11.41 -21.86
N HIS A 37 0.28 -10.63 -22.12
CA HIS A 37 0.71 -9.57 -21.21
C HIS A 37 -0.37 -8.47 -21.12
N TYR A 38 -0.91 -8.28 -19.92
CA TYR A 38 -1.88 -7.23 -19.63
C TYR A 38 -1.17 -5.88 -19.44
N THR A 39 -1.39 -4.95 -20.37
CA THR A 39 -0.80 -3.59 -20.34
C THR A 39 -1.59 -2.60 -19.49
N GLY A 40 -2.72 -3.00 -18.90
CA GLY A 40 -3.59 -2.13 -18.11
C GLY A 40 -3.24 -2.02 -16.62
N SER A 41 -2.16 -2.66 -16.15
CA SER A 41 -1.72 -2.53 -14.76
C SER A 41 -0.74 -1.37 -14.61
N GLU A 42 -0.93 -0.53 -13.58
CA GLU A 42 0.03 0.53 -13.21
C GLU A 42 1.46 -0.02 -13.24
N THR A 43 2.31 0.56 -14.09
CA THR A 43 3.69 0.13 -14.26
C THR A 43 4.44 0.32 -12.94
N ALA A 44 5.46 -0.50 -12.66
CA ALA A 44 6.26 -0.36 -11.43
C ALA A 44 6.79 1.08 -11.23
N GLN A 45 7.07 1.79 -12.33
CA GLN A 45 7.48 3.19 -12.32
C GLN A 45 6.35 4.15 -11.88
N GLU A 46 5.12 3.91 -12.31
CA GLU A 46 3.95 4.74 -11.92
C GLU A 46 3.64 4.56 -10.43
N LYS A 47 3.72 3.33 -9.93
CA LYS A 47 3.59 3.04 -8.48
C LYS A 47 4.65 3.78 -7.66
N ALA A 48 5.89 3.82 -8.15
CA ALA A 48 6.97 4.54 -7.50
C ALA A 48 6.72 6.06 -7.49
N LYS A 49 6.29 6.64 -8.62
CA LYS A 49 5.92 8.06 -8.72
C LYS A 49 4.78 8.41 -7.77
N ARG A 50 3.71 7.63 -7.75
CA ARG A 50 2.56 7.80 -6.84
C ARG A 50 2.99 7.77 -5.37
N LEU A 51 3.92 6.89 -5.01
CA LEU A 51 4.46 6.82 -3.65
C LEU A 51 5.30 8.05 -3.30
N GLN A 52 6.13 8.55 -4.23
CA GLN A 52 6.92 9.76 -4.05
C GLN A 52 6.03 11.00 -3.88
N GLU A 53 4.97 11.12 -4.68
CA GLU A 53 3.99 12.20 -4.55
C GLU A 53 3.29 12.14 -3.20
N LYS A 54 2.89 10.95 -2.75
CA LYS A 54 2.29 10.75 -1.43
C LYS A 54 3.24 11.15 -0.31
N SER A 55 4.53 10.81 -0.41
CA SER A 55 5.53 11.24 0.59
C SER A 55 5.75 12.74 0.58
N LYS A 56 5.76 13.38 -0.60
CA LYS A 56 5.85 14.83 -0.74
C LYS A 56 4.65 15.52 -0.09
N LYS A 57 3.43 15.04 -0.37
CA LYS A 57 2.20 15.55 0.27
C LYS A 57 2.25 15.41 1.78
N HIS A 58 2.68 14.26 2.30
CA HIS A 58 2.82 14.04 3.75
C HIS A 58 3.88 14.94 4.38
N ALA A 59 5.01 15.16 3.71
CA ALA A 59 6.06 16.05 4.21
C ALA A 59 5.57 17.50 4.27
N LEU A 60 4.83 17.95 3.25
CA LEU A 60 4.20 19.29 3.22
C LEU A 60 3.07 19.44 4.25
N SER A 61 2.35 18.37 4.56
CA SER A 61 1.30 18.34 5.58
C SER A 61 1.83 17.95 6.97
N ALA A 62 3.15 18.00 7.20
CA ALA A 62 3.73 17.72 8.50
C ALA A 62 3.28 18.76 9.52
N SER A 63 3.16 18.36 10.79
CA SER A 63 2.64 19.22 11.86
C SER A 63 3.36 20.57 11.92
N ILE A 64 4.69 20.57 11.82
CA ILE A 64 5.51 21.79 11.89
C ILE A 64 5.16 22.78 10.78
N ILE A 65 4.86 22.32 9.57
CA ILE A 65 4.50 23.22 8.46
C ILE A 65 3.12 23.81 8.69
N GLN A 66 2.20 23.05 9.29
CA GLN A 66 0.90 23.57 9.70
C GLN A 66 1.05 24.64 10.79
N ASP A 67 1.88 24.39 11.81
CA ASP A 67 2.11 25.35 12.90
C ASP A 67 2.74 26.65 12.37
N LEU A 68 3.73 26.55 11.46
CA LEU A 68 4.29 27.71 10.76
C LEU A 68 3.21 28.45 9.94
N ARG A 69 2.34 27.72 9.23
CA ARG A 69 1.25 28.35 8.47
C ARG A 69 0.33 29.15 9.40
N GLU A 70 0.01 28.63 10.58
CA GLU A 70 -0.84 29.30 11.56
C GLU A 70 -0.15 30.55 12.16
N GLU A 71 1.18 30.57 12.28
CA GLU A 71 1.95 31.73 12.76
C GLU A 71 2.04 32.86 11.72
N TYR A 72 2.26 32.52 10.44
CA TYR A 72 2.44 33.51 9.37
C TYR A 72 1.15 33.98 8.70
N LEU A 73 0.03 33.27 8.88
CA LEU A 73 -1.26 33.67 8.33
C LEU A 73 -2.15 34.24 9.44
N ASP A 74 -2.59 35.48 9.27
CA ASP A 74 -3.56 36.16 10.17
C ASP A 74 -5.02 35.68 9.94
N THR A 75 -5.20 34.43 9.52
CA THR A 75 -6.52 33.85 9.29
C THR A 75 -7.04 33.26 10.61
N PRO A 76 -8.27 33.59 11.05
CA PRO A 76 -8.81 33.04 12.29
C PRO A 76 -8.96 31.52 12.19
N VAL A 77 -8.55 30.81 13.24
CA VAL A 77 -8.64 29.35 13.36
C VAL A 77 -9.64 28.97 14.43
N GLU A 78 -10.47 27.96 14.15
CA GLU A 78 -11.39 27.37 15.13
C GLU A 78 -10.60 26.57 16.17
N ILE A 79 -10.53 27.09 17.40
CA ILE A 79 -9.86 26.39 18.51
C ILE A 79 -10.83 25.40 19.14
N SER A 80 -10.58 24.11 18.93
CA SER A 80 -11.28 23.03 19.64
C SER A 80 -10.63 22.78 21.00
N GLN A 81 -11.46 22.56 22.03
CA GLN A 81 -11.00 22.18 23.36
C GLN A 81 -10.50 20.73 23.34
N GLY A 82 -9.18 20.52 23.29
CA GLY A 82 -8.61 19.17 23.30
C GLY A 82 -7.16 19.07 22.79
N ASN A 83 -6.58 17.88 22.95
CA ASN A 83 -5.25 17.56 22.43
C ASN A 83 -5.27 17.42 20.89
N ARG A 84 -4.11 17.53 20.22
CA ARG A 84 -4.01 17.39 18.76
C ARG A 84 -4.50 16.04 18.23
N ALA A 85 -4.26 14.95 18.94
CA ALA A 85 -4.88 13.67 18.66
C ALA A 85 -6.43 13.72 18.64
N GLN A 86 -7.05 14.50 19.53
CA GLN A 86 -8.50 14.69 19.55
C GLN A 86 -8.97 15.56 18.39
N GLN A 87 -8.19 16.57 17.98
CA GLN A 87 -8.47 17.39 16.80
C GLN A 87 -8.47 16.56 15.50
N ILE A 88 -7.53 15.60 15.37
CA ILE A 88 -7.51 14.68 14.23
C ILE A 88 -8.77 13.81 14.20
N LEU A 89 -9.19 13.30 15.36
CA LEU A 89 -10.40 12.49 15.48
C LEU A 89 -11.68 13.31 15.21
N SER A 90 -11.74 14.55 15.69
CA SER A 90 -12.89 15.43 15.46
C SER A 90 -13.00 15.81 13.99
N LYS A 91 -11.86 16.06 13.32
CA LYS A 91 -11.84 16.28 11.86
C LYS A 91 -12.36 15.07 11.09
N GLU A 92 -11.90 13.85 11.42
CA GLU A 92 -12.40 12.62 10.78
C GLU A 92 -13.90 12.39 11.06
N GLN A 93 -14.38 12.77 12.24
CA GLN A 93 -15.80 12.71 12.58
C GLN A 93 -16.63 13.73 11.80
N LYS A 94 -16.11 14.95 11.63
CA LYS A 94 -16.74 16.01 10.85
C LYS A 94 -16.86 15.61 9.37
N GLU A 95 -15.77 15.13 8.78
CA GLU A 95 -15.77 14.61 7.39
C GLU A 95 -16.79 13.46 7.21
N ARG A 96 -16.90 12.57 8.20
CA ARG A 96 -17.91 11.51 8.18
C ARG A 96 -19.32 12.08 8.25
N GLN A 97 -19.56 13.00 9.18
CA GLN A 97 -20.86 13.63 9.35
C GLN A 97 -21.30 14.38 8.08
N GLU A 98 -20.40 15.15 7.47
CA GLU A 98 -20.64 15.86 6.21
C GLU A 98 -21.09 14.88 5.11
N TYR A 99 -20.42 13.74 4.97
CA TYR A 99 -20.83 12.69 4.04
C TYR A 99 -22.20 12.08 4.40
N GLU A 100 -22.45 11.77 5.66
CA GLU A 100 -23.74 11.20 6.09
C GLU A 100 -24.90 12.18 5.87
N GLU A 101 -24.67 13.48 6.02
CA GLU A 101 -25.64 14.55 5.76
C GLU A 101 -25.86 14.77 4.26
N GLU A 102 -24.79 14.75 3.45
CA GLU A 102 -24.88 14.90 2.00
C GLU A 102 -25.66 13.76 1.35
N TYR A 103 -25.44 12.52 1.80
CA TYR A 103 -26.04 11.32 1.21
C TYR A 103 -27.18 10.73 2.05
N PHE A 104 -27.55 11.37 3.17
CA PHE A 104 -28.58 10.91 4.11
C PHE A 104 -28.48 9.43 4.53
N THR A 105 -27.25 8.90 4.62
CA THR A 105 -26.99 7.49 4.97
C THR A 105 -25.87 7.36 5.97
N ARG A 106 -26.01 6.47 6.96
CA ARG A 106 -24.98 6.25 8.00
C ARG A 106 -23.91 5.25 7.54
N LEU A 107 -22.65 5.55 7.84
CA LEU A 107 -21.53 4.68 7.48
C LEU A 107 -21.20 3.66 8.60
N PRO A 108 -21.15 2.35 8.31
CA PRO A 108 -20.81 1.35 9.31
C PRO A 108 -19.33 1.43 9.70
N ILE A 109 -19.02 1.25 10.98
CA ILE A 109 -17.65 1.33 11.50
C ILE A 109 -17.04 -0.07 11.56
N THR A 110 -15.87 -0.25 10.93
CA THR A 110 -15.13 -1.50 11.00
C THR A 110 -14.39 -1.65 12.35
N LYS A 111 -14.13 -2.90 12.78
CA LYS A 111 -13.37 -3.17 14.02
C LYS A 111 -11.95 -2.60 13.96
N THR A 112 -11.35 -2.60 12.78
CA THR A 112 -10.00 -2.06 12.52
C THR A 112 -9.97 -0.54 12.70
N GLU A 113 -10.97 0.18 12.19
CA GLU A 113 -11.12 1.62 12.42
C GLU A 113 -11.32 1.92 13.91
N LYS A 114 -12.22 1.18 14.58
CA LYS A 114 -12.45 1.37 16.02
C LYS A 114 -11.17 1.20 16.84
N HIS A 115 -10.35 0.21 16.49
CA HIS A 115 -9.06 0.00 17.13
C HIS A 115 -8.06 1.14 16.84
N ARG A 116 -8.01 1.64 15.61
CA ARG A 116 -7.17 2.80 15.24
C ARG A 116 -7.55 4.05 16.04
N LYS A 117 -8.85 4.33 16.20
CA LYS A 117 -9.34 5.45 17.02
C LYS A 117 -8.87 5.33 18.47
N ARG A 118 -8.97 4.13 19.05
CA ARG A 118 -8.47 3.87 20.40
C ARG A 118 -6.96 4.08 20.53
N GLN A 119 -6.17 3.68 19.52
CA GLN A 119 -4.72 3.90 19.55
C GLN A 119 -4.38 5.39 19.55
N LEU A 120 -5.05 6.20 18.72
CA LEU A 120 -4.87 7.66 18.67
C LEU A 120 -5.20 8.34 19.99
N THR A 121 -6.18 7.84 20.76
CA THR A 121 -6.47 8.40 22.10
C THR A 121 -5.50 7.94 23.19
N THR A 122 -4.55 7.05 22.88
CA THR A 122 -3.64 6.49 23.88
C THR A 122 -2.39 7.35 24.02
N LEU A 123 -1.91 7.56 25.26
CA LEU A 123 -0.77 8.43 25.59
C LEU A 123 0.51 8.20 24.75
N GLY A 124 0.74 6.98 24.25
CA GLY A 124 1.91 6.67 23.43
C GLY A 124 1.97 7.39 22.08
N THR A 125 0.84 7.90 21.57
CA THR A 125 0.79 8.65 20.31
C THR A 125 1.05 10.14 20.47
N LEU A 126 0.82 10.70 21.67
CA LEU A 126 1.10 12.11 21.99
C LEU A 126 2.60 12.44 21.88
N GLY A 127 3.46 11.48 22.23
CA GLY A 127 4.91 11.63 22.09
C GLY A 127 5.37 11.65 20.64
N ASP A 128 4.74 10.86 19.76
CA ASP A 128 5.07 10.85 18.32
C ASP A 128 4.67 12.20 17.67
N GLU A 129 3.56 12.83 18.07
CA GLU A 129 3.14 14.14 17.54
C GLU A 129 4.16 15.25 17.83
N ILE A 130 4.70 15.28 19.04
CA ILE A 130 5.66 16.31 19.47
C ILE A 130 7.07 16.02 18.93
N THR A 131 7.43 14.74 18.71
CA THR A 131 8.80 14.34 18.33
C THR A 131 8.99 13.98 16.86
N ASP A 132 7.95 14.04 16.01
CA ASP A 132 8.04 13.75 14.58
C ASP A 132 8.63 14.91 13.75
N PHE A 133 9.83 15.36 14.12
CA PHE A 133 10.63 16.31 13.33
C PHE A 133 11.30 15.67 12.10
N ARG A 134 11.25 14.33 12.00
CA ARG A 134 12.01 13.56 11.02
C ARG A 134 11.31 13.44 9.66
N SER A 135 10.01 13.70 9.61
CA SER A 135 9.23 13.73 8.38
C SER A 135 9.71 14.81 7.39
N ILE A 136 10.20 15.94 7.90
CA ILE A 136 10.76 17.04 7.10
C ILE A 136 12.21 16.76 6.71
N GLN A 137 13.00 16.19 7.61
CA GLN A 137 14.44 15.98 7.40
C GLN A 137 14.78 14.77 6.50
N SER A 138 13.84 13.86 6.24
CA SER A 138 14.15 12.63 5.49
C SER A 138 13.09 12.25 4.45
N GLY A 139 13.22 12.80 3.24
CA GLY A 139 12.43 12.40 2.07
C GLY A 139 12.63 10.96 1.58
N SER A 140 13.13 10.01 2.39
CA SER A 140 13.41 8.65 1.89
C SER A 140 13.70 7.53 2.90
N LYS A 141 13.72 7.74 4.22
CA LYS A 141 14.04 6.63 5.15
C LYS A 141 12.79 5.98 5.71
N LYS A 142 12.26 5.00 4.95
CA LYS A 142 11.24 4.05 5.41
C LYS A 142 11.61 3.54 6.80
N ARG A 143 10.69 3.63 7.77
CA ARG A 143 10.80 2.93 9.06
C ARG A 143 11.08 1.46 8.74
N LYS A 144 12.25 0.93 9.10
CA LYS A 144 12.40 -0.52 9.23
C LYS A 144 11.43 -0.93 10.34
N ALA A 145 10.32 -1.55 9.97
CA ALA A 145 9.41 -2.15 10.95
C ALA A 145 10.27 -3.07 11.81
N LYS A 146 10.27 -2.86 13.14
CA LYS A 146 10.87 -3.83 14.06
C LYS A 146 10.07 -5.11 13.87
N VAL A 147 10.63 -6.07 13.14
CA VAL A 147 10.09 -7.42 13.02
C VAL A 147 10.16 -8.00 14.43
N PHE A 148 9.06 -7.93 15.17
CA PHE A 148 8.90 -8.76 16.34
C PHE A 148 8.92 -10.20 15.84
N LYS A 149 10.02 -10.92 16.08
CA LYS A 149 10.10 -12.36 15.86
C LYS A 149 8.98 -12.98 16.71
N SER A 150 7.84 -13.31 16.11
CA SER A 150 6.87 -14.17 16.75
C SER A 150 7.56 -15.52 16.93
N LYS A 151 7.99 -15.82 18.17
CA LYS A 151 8.36 -17.19 18.51
C LYS A 151 7.12 -18.04 18.22
N GLY A 152 7.22 -18.87 17.18
CA GLY A 152 6.11 -19.70 16.71
C GLY A 152 5.52 -20.50 17.85
N LYS A 153 4.26 -20.22 18.18
CA LYS A 153 3.46 -21.13 19.00
C LYS A 153 2.96 -22.23 18.06
N ASN A 154 3.51 -23.42 18.18
CA ASN A 154 3.04 -24.62 17.48
C ASN A 154 1.57 -24.89 17.86
N MET A 155 0.64 -24.39 17.05
CA MET A 155 -0.77 -24.78 17.13
C MET A 155 -0.90 -26.20 16.58
N LYS A 156 -0.85 -27.19 17.48
CA LYS A 156 -1.22 -28.57 17.14
C LYS A 156 -2.69 -28.55 16.72
N ARG A 157 -2.95 -28.71 15.42
CA ARG A 157 -4.30 -28.90 14.87
C ARG A 157 -4.84 -30.21 15.46
N LYS A 158 -5.81 -30.12 16.37
CA LYS A 158 -6.58 -31.29 16.81
C LYS A 158 -7.38 -31.78 15.59
N ARG A 159 -7.06 -32.97 15.09
CA ARG A 159 -7.89 -33.66 14.12
C ARG A 159 -9.13 -34.11 14.89
N PHE A 160 -10.30 -33.60 14.52
CA PHE A 160 -11.55 -34.22 14.93
C PHE A 160 -11.64 -35.56 14.21
N HIS A 161 -12.00 -36.60 14.97
CA HIS A 161 -12.17 -37.96 14.51
C HIS A 161 -13.65 -38.25 14.29
#